data_AF-A0A5A9XA64-F1
#
_entry.id   AF-A0A5A9XA64-F1
#
_cell.length_a   1.000
_cell.length_b   1.000
_cell.length_c   1.000
_cell.angle_alpha   90.00
_cell.angle_beta   90.00
_cell.angle_gamma   90.00
#
_symmetry.space_group_name_H-M   'P 1'
#
loop_
_entity.id
_entity.type
_entity.pdbx_description
1 polymer ?
#
loop_
_entity_poly.entity_id
_entity_poly.type
_entity_poly.pdbx_seq_one_letter_code
_entity_poly.pdbx_strand_id
1 'polypeptide(L)'
;MDERIKKIAVNSAIIIVLTLLLFLAGTWWRLEAQFQAGETAFTKGDFTGALAGYESAIHMYIPSHPTIEKAAQKLWLLGEIAERQGDVNRALIAYRALRSAFYADRWLVQPGTEWIGRCDQKIAMLVPLQRER
;
A
#
# COMPACT_ATOMS: atom_id res chain seq x y z
N MET A 1 -40.62 8.88 -24.07
CA MET A 1 -39.71 9.47 -23.06
C MET A 1 -39.36 10.87 -23.51
N ASP A 2 -39.71 11.85 -22.69
CA ASP A 2 -39.62 13.28 -23.05
C ASP A 2 -38.17 13.69 -23.38
N GLU A 3 -37.99 14.57 -24.36
CA GLU A 3 -36.67 14.97 -24.87
C GLU A 3 -35.84 15.68 -23.78
N ARG A 4 -36.53 16.35 -22.85
CA ARG A 4 -35.92 16.92 -21.63
C ARG A 4 -35.36 15.84 -20.71
N ILE A 5 -36.09 14.74 -20.50
CA ILE A 5 -35.65 13.64 -19.62
C ILE A 5 -34.39 12.98 -20.19
N LYS A 6 -34.32 12.79 -21.51
CA LYS A 6 -33.11 12.28 -22.18
C LYS A 6 -31.90 13.21 -21.97
N LYS A 7 -32.06 14.53 -22.15
CA LYS A 7 -30.98 15.51 -21.95
C LYS A 7 -30.48 15.54 -20.51
N ILE A 8 -31.40 15.49 -19.53
CA ILE A 8 -31.04 15.43 -18.11
C ILE A 8 -30.26 14.14 -17.81
N ALA A 9 -30.76 12.99 -18.25
CA ALA A 9 -30.08 11.70 -18.02
C ALA A 9 -28.66 11.67 -18.62
N VAL A 10 -28.49 12.19 -19.84
CA VAL A 10 -27.18 12.28 -20.49
C VAL A 10 -26.24 13.20 -19.71
N ASN A 11 -26.70 14.40 -19.32
CA ASN A 11 -25.88 15.34 -18.55
C ASN A 11 -25.49 14.77 -17.18
N SER A 12 -26.42 14.11 -16.48
CA SER A 12 -26.15 13.44 -15.21
C SER A 12 -25.11 12.33 -15.38
N ALA A 13 -25.23 11.50 -16.43
CA ALA A 13 -24.25 10.47 -16.72
C ALA A 13 -22.85 11.06 -16.98
N ILE A 14 -22.76 12.15 -17.76
CA ILE A 14 -21.50 12.85 -18.02
C ILE A 14 -20.87 13.36 -16.71
N ILE A 15 -21.65 14.00 -15.83
CA ILE A 15 -21.17 14.53 -14.55
C ILE A 15 -20.65 13.39 -13.65
N ILE A 16 -21.37 12.26 -13.59
CA ILE A 16 -20.96 11.09 -12.82
C ILE A 16 -19.61 10.55 -13.36
N VAL A 17 -19.50 10.37 -14.68
CA VAL A 17 -18.25 9.90 -15.31
C VAL A 17 -17.10 10.86 -15.02
N LEU A 18 -17.30 12.17 -15.18
CA LEU A 18 -16.28 13.17 -14.88
C LEU A 18 -15.84 13.14 -13.41
N THR A 19 -16.78 12.98 -12.49
CA THR A 19 -16.49 12.89 -11.05
C THR A 19 -15.68 11.64 -10.73
N LEU A 20 -16.05 10.49 -11.31
CA LEU A 20 -15.30 9.25 -11.15
C LEU A 20 -13.88 9.36 -11.71
N LEU A 21 -13.70 9.99 -12.88
CA LEU A 21 -12.38 10.23 -13.47
C LEU A 21 -11.51 11.13 -12.58
N LEU A 22 -12.07 12.22 -12.06
CA LEU A 22 -11.34 13.11 -11.15
C LEU A 22 -10.98 12.42 -9.84
N PHE A 23 -11.88 11.58 -9.31
CA PHE A 23 -11.62 10.79 -8.11
C PHE A 23 -10.49 9.78 -8.31
N LEU A 24 -10.49 9.06 -9.44
CA LEU A 24 -9.43 8.11 -9.79
C LEU A 24 -8.09 8.82 -10.00
N ALA A 25 -8.06 9.92 -10.76
CA ALA A 25 -6.85 10.71 -10.97
C ALA A 25 -6.28 11.28 -9.65
N GLY A 26 -7.15 11.78 -8.78
CA GLY A 26 -6.74 12.28 -7.46
C GLY A 26 -6.17 11.18 -6.56
N THR A 27 -6.74 9.98 -6.61
CA THR A 27 -6.25 8.82 -5.85
C THR A 27 -4.92 8.32 -6.39
N TRP A 28 -4.76 8.27 -7.71
CA TRP A 28 -3.51 7.94 -8.38
C TRP A 28 -2.37 8.88 -7.96
N TRP A 29 -2.63 10.20 -7.98
CA TRP A 29 -1.61 11.17 -7.55
C TRP A 29 -1.27 10.97 -6.08
N ARG A 30 -2.27 10.86 -5.20
CA ARG A 30 -2.01 10.66 -3.76
C ARG A 30 -1.18 9.40 -3.49
N LEU A 31 -1.46 8.31 -4.20
CA LEU A 31 -0.70 7.06 -4.09
C LEU A 31 0.79 7.32 -4.36
N GLU A 32 1.11 7.94 -5.50
CA GLU A 32 2.49 8.23 -5.86
C GLU A 32 3.14 9.21 -4.87
N ALA A 33 2.40 10.22 -4.41
CA ALA A 33 2.89 11.17 -3.41
C ALA A 33 3.27 10.49 -2.09
N GLN A 34 2.47 9.54 -1.60
CA GLN A 34 2.79 8.76 -0.40
C GLN A 34 4.01 7.86 -0.60
N PHE A 35 4.13 7.23 -1.77
CA PHE A 35 5.30 6.44 -2.12
C PHE A 35 6.58 7.31 -2.12
N GLN A 36 6.54 8.49 -2.73
CA GLN A 36 7.67 9.42 -2.76
C GLN A 36 8.02 9.98 -1.37
N ALA A 37 7.01 10.18 -0.51
CA ALA A 37 7.24 10.52 0.89
C ALA A 37 8.00 9.39 1.62
N GLY A 38 7.63 8.13 1.36
CA GLY A 38 8.34 6.95 1.85
C GLY A 38 9.78 6.89 1.36
N GLU A 39 10.04 7.09 0.06
CA GLU A 39 11.40 7.16 -0.51
C GLU A 39 12.23 8.28 0.12
N THR A 40 11.61 9.44 0.35
CA THR A 40 12.27 10.59 0.99
C THR A 40 12.63 10.29 2.45
N ALA A 41 11.76 9.61 3.19
CA ALA A 41 12.06 9.18 4.56
C ALA A 41 13.13 8.09 4.59
N PHE A 42 13.08 7.14 3.65
CA PHE A 42 14.06 6.07 3.51
C PHE A 42 15.47 6.62 3.27
N THR A 43 15.62 7.57 2.34
CA THR A 43 16.92 8.22 2.06
C THR A 43 17.47 9.01 3.25
N LYS A 44 16.60 9.50 4.14
CA LYS A 44 16.98 10.16 5.40
C LYS A 44 17.29 9.19 6.54
N GLY A 45 17.11 7.88 6.34
CA GLY A 45 17.23 6.87 7.39
C GLY A 45 16.09 6.87 8.41
N ASP A 46 14.99 7.57 8.12
CA ASP A 46 13.79 7.56 8.96
C ASP A 46 12.96 6.30 8.66
N PHE A 47 13.22 5.26 9.44
CA PHE A 47 12.53 3.97 9.33
C PHE A 47 11.01 4.11 9.46
N THR A 48 10.53 4.87 10.44
CA THR A 48 9.09 5.00 10.73
C THR A 48 8.40 5.80 9.63
N GLY A 49 9.01 6.89 9.17
CA GLY A 49 8.49 7.67 8.04
C GLY A 49 8.45 6.86 6.74
N ALA A 50 9.49 6.04 6.48
CA ALA A 50 9.53 5.19 5.29
C ALA A 50 8.44 4.13 5.33
N LEU A 51 8.31 3.44 6.47
CA LEU A 51 7.26 2.44 6.72
C LEU A 51 5.87 3.02 6.47
N ALA A 52 5.55 4.15 7.10
CA ALA A 52 4.25 4.79 6.99
C ALA A 52 3.93 5.24 5.55
N GLY A 53 4.91 5.79 4.83
CA GLY A 53 4.73 6.23 3.45
C GLY A 53 4.42 5.08 2.49
N TYR A 54 5.19 3.98 2.59
CA TYR A 54 4.95 2.80 1.74
C TYR A 54 3.65 2.07 2.10
N GLU A 55 3.34 1.92 3.40
CA GLU A 55 2.07 1.32 3.84
C GLU A 55 0.88 2.15 3.36
N SER A 56 0.95 3.48 3.47
CA SER A 56 -0.09 4.39 2.97
C SER A 56 -0.27 4.29 1.46
N ALA A 57 0.81 4.06 0.71
CA ALA A 57 0.72 3.86 -0.74
C ALA A 57 -0.02 2.55 -1.08
N ILE A 58 0.19 1.46 -0.33
CA ILE A 58 -0.54 0.20 -0.53
C ILE A 58 -2.02 0.39 -0.20
N HIS A 59 -2.37 1.02 0.93
CA HIS A 59 -3.75 1.32 1.32
C HIS A 59 -4.54 2.16 0.31
N MET A 60 -3.86 2.90 -0.58
CA MET A 60 -4.49 3.59 -1.70
C MET A 60 -4.69 2.64 -2.90
N TYR A 61 -4.99 1.37 -2.64
CA TYR A 61 -4.93 0.29 -3.61
C TYR A 61 -5.70 0.59 -4.90
N ILE A 62 -4.95 0.66 -6.00
CA ILE A 62 -5.47 0.68 -7.35
C ILE A 62 -5.04 -0.63 -8.01
N PRO A 63 -5.98 -1.49 -8.45
CA PRO A 63 -5.65 -2.73 -9.13
C PRO A 63 -4.66 -2.51 -10.27
N SER A 64 -3.63 -3.36 -10.33
CA SER A 64 -2.58 -3.32 -11.37
C SER A 64 -1.74 -2.05 -11.45
N HIS A 65 -1.82 -1.14 -10.47
CA HIS A 65 -0.95 0.02 -10.42
C HIS A 65 0.48 -0.36 -9.99
N PRO A 66 1.53 0.01 -10.75
CA PRO A 66 2.89 -0.47 -10.51
C PRO A 66 3.47 -0.04 -9.17
N THR A 67 3.02 1.09 -8.62
CA THR A 67 3.55 1.61 -7.35
C THR A 67 3.12 0.77 -6.15
N ILE A 68 2.04 -0.01 -6.23
CA ILE A 68 1.67 -0.95 -5.17
C ILE A 68 2.75 -2.01 -4.99
N GLU A 69 3.19 -2.61 -6.10
CA GLU A 69 4.24 -3.62 -6.09
C GLU A 69 5.59 -3.02 -5.64
N LYS A 70 5.91 -1.80 -6.11
CA LYS A 70 7.12 -1.08 -5.65
C LYS A 70 7.09 -0.80 -4.16
N ALA A 71 5.96 -0.35 -3.61
CA ALA A 71 5.80 -0.09 -2.18
C ALA A 71 5.97 -1.38 -1.36
N ALA A 72 5.40 -2.48 -1.83
CA ALA A 72 5.57 -3.79 -1.20
C ALA A 72 7.04 -4.24 -1.17
N GLN A 73 7.75 -4.10 -2.28
CA GLN A 73 9.18 -4.39 -2.37
C GLN A 73 10.01 -3.53 -1.41
N LYS A 74 9.66 -2.25 -1.25
CA LYS A 74 10.36 -1.34 -0.34
C LYS A 74 10.10 -1.67 1.13
N LEU A 75 8.86 -2.04 1.50
CA LEU A 75 8.56 -2.54 2.85
C LEU A 75 9.30 -3.86 3.16
N TRP A 76 9.38 -4.75 2.17
CA TRP A 76 10.17 -5.97 2.30
C TRP A 76 11.65 -5.66 2.53
N LEU A 77 12.23 -4.76 1.73
CA LEU A 77 13.61 -4.33 1.86
C LEU A 77 13.89 -3.70 3.24
N LEU A 78 12.98 -2.89 3.77
CA LEU A 78 13.08 -2.35 5.14
C LEU A 78 13.21 -3.48 6.18
N GLY A 79 12.42 -4.54 6.03
CA GLY A 79 12.51 -5.73 6.87
C GLY A 79 13.87 -6.42 6.76
N GLU A 80 14.36 -6.65 5.54
CA GLU A 80 15.67 -7.28 5.29
C GLU A 80 16.83 -6.44 5.84
N ILE A 81 16.78 -5.12 5.69
CA ILE A 81 17.79 -4.21 6.24
C ILE A 81 17.81 -4.32 7.76
N ALA A 82 16.65 -4.29 8.41
CA ALA A 82 16.54 -4.44 9.86
C ALA A 82 17.04 -5.81 10.35
N GLU A 83 16.73 -6.90 9.62
CA GLU A 83 17.29 -8.23 9.90
C GLU A 83 18.82 -8.22 9.84
N ARG A 84 19.42 -7.64 8.79
CA ARG A 84 20.88 -7.55 8.62
C ARG A 84 21.54 -6.71 9.71
N GLN A 85 20.84 -5.72 10.24
CA GLN A 85 21.28 -4.90 11.36
C GLN A 85 21.10 -5.61 12.72
N GLY A 86 20.47 -6.80 12.74
CA GLY A 86 20.15 -7.52 13.95
C GLY A 86 19.01 -6.89 14.76
N ASP A 87 18.26 -5.95 14.19
CA ASP A 87 17.09 -5.33 14.81
C ASP A 87 15.82 -6.14 14.45
N VAL A 88 15.63 -7.22 15.21
CA VAL A 88 14.49 -8.13 15.05
C VAL A 88 13.14 -7.41 15.24
N ASN A 89 13.09 -6.40 16.11
CA ASN A 89 11.86 -5.65 16.37
C ASN A 89 11.44 -4.84 15.13
N ARG A 90 12.37 -4.07 14.54
CA ARG A 90 12.09 -3.33 13.31
C ARG A 90 11.78 -4.24 12.14
N ALA A 91 12.48 -5.37 12.01
CA ALA A 91 12.19 -6.35 10.97
C ALA A 91 10.74 -6.87 11.07
N LEU A 92 10.32 -7.27 12.27
CA LEU A 92 8.95 -7.73 12.52
C LEU A 92 7.91 -6.64 12.26
N ILE A 93 8.19 -5.39 12.61
CA ILE A 93 7.31 -4.25 12.31
C ILE A 93 7.13 -4.11 10.79
N ALA A 94 8.21 -4.13 10.01
CA ALA A 94 8.15 -3.99 8.55
C ALA A 94 7.32 -5.12 7.89
N TYR A 95 7.58 -6.37 8.25
CA TYR A 95 6.85 -7.50 7.68
C TYR A 95 5.39 -7.54 8.12
N ARG A 96 5.08 -7.15 9.36
CA ARG A 96 3.69 -7.07 9.82
C ARG A 96 2.94 -5.95 9.11
N ALA A 97 3.55 -4.79 8.92
CA ALA A 97 2.98 -3.67 8.20
C ALA A 97 2.67 -4.03 6.73
N LEU A 98 3.63 -4.66 6.04
CA LEU A 98 3.42 -5.13 4.67
C LEU A 98 2.24 -6.10 4.57
N ARG A 99 2.19 -7.08 5.48
CA ARG A 99 1.10 -8.04 5.53
C ARG A 99 -0.25 -7.38 5.87
N SER A 100 -0.28 -6.48 6.86
CA SER A 100 -1.52 -5.80 7.26
C SER A 100 -2.05 -4.89 6.17
N ALA A 101 -1.16 -4.21 5.42
CA ALA A 101 -1.56 -3.34 4.32
C ALA A 101 -2.39 -4.11 3.29
N PHE A 102 -1.89 -5.28 2.83
CA PHE A 102 -2.64 -6.10 1.89
C PHE A 102 -3.90 -6.75 2.48
N TYR A 103 -3.93 -7.04 3.79
CA TYR A 103 -5.16 -7.50 4.43
C TYR A 103 -6.23 -6.40 4.51
N ALA A 104 -5.83 -5.13 4.67
CA ALA A 104 -6.75 -4.00 4.72
C ALA A 104 -7.44 -3.76 3.36
N ASP A 105 -6.77 -4.07 2.25
CA ASP A 105 -7.31 -3.93 0.90
C ASP A 105 -8.18 -5.12 0.44
N ARG A 106 -8.42 -6.09 1.34
CA ARG A 106 -9.24 -7.26 1.02
C ARG A 106 -10.72 -6.86 0.91
N TRP A 107 -11.26 -7.02 -0.29
CA TRP A 107 -12.69 -6.90 -0.52
C TRP A 107 -13.24 -8.18 -1.18
N LEU A 108 -13.48 -8.17 -2.49
CA LEU A 108 -13.91 -9.31 -3.30
C LEU A 108 -12.76 -10.28 -3.63
N VAL A 109 -11.53 -9.76 -3.70
CA VAL A 109 -10.32 -10.55 -3.98
C VAL A 109 -9.28 -10.16 -2.94
N GLN A 110 -8.41 -11.11 -2.57
CA GLN A 110 -7.24 -10.86 -1.73
C GLN A 110 -6.06 -10.40 -2.61
N PRO A 111 -5.68 -9.10 -2.58
CA PRO A 111 -4.45 -8.67 -3.23
C PRO A 111 -3.22 -9.16 -2.45
N GLY A 112 -2.07 -9.24 -3.12
CA GLY A 112 -0.77 -9.46 -2.47
C GLY A 112 -0.62 -10.81 -1.76
N THR A 113 -1.31 -11.87 -2.19
CA THR A 113 -1.24 -13.21 -1.57
C THR A 113 0.19 -13.74 -1.48
N GLU A 114 1.01 -13.50 -2.50
CA GLU A 114 2.43 -13.85 -2.49
C GLU A 114 3.21 -13.10 -1.39
N TRP A 115 3.03 -11.79 -1.28
CA TRP A 115 3.64 -10.97 -0.24
C TRP A 115 3.21 -11.40 1.16
N ILE A 116 1.93 -11.66 1.35
CA ILE A 116 1.38 -12.17 2.61
C ILE A 116 2.08 -13.49 3.00
N GLY A 117 2.17 -14.44 2.07
CA GLY A 117 2.84 -15.73 2.33
C GLY A 117 4.31 -15.58 2.71
N ARG A 118 5.05 -14.71 2.01
CA ARG A 118 6.45 -14.39 2.33
C ARG A 118 6.58 -13.76 3.72
N CYS A 119 5.71 -12.82 4.06
CA CYS A 119 5.68 -12.17 5.38
C CYS A 119 5.34 -13.17 6.49
N ASP A 120 4.38 -14.06 6.29
CA ASP A 120 4.01 -15.06 7.30
C ASP A 120 5.18 -15.99 7.62
N GLN A 121 5.93 -16.43 6.60
CA GLN A 121 7.16 -17.22 6.79
C GLN A 121 8.21 -16.44 7.61
N LYS A 122 8.51 -15.19 7.21
CA LYS A 122 9.50 -14.35 7.91
C LYS A 122 9.11 -14.06 9.34
N ILE A 123 7.85 -13.70 9.59
CA ILE A 123 7.35 -13.42 10.94
C ILE A 123 7.46 -14.67 11.81
N ALA A 124 7.10 -15.85 11.31
CA ALA A 124 7.22 -17.10 12.05
C ALA A 124 8.66 -17.40 12.45
N MET A 125 9.64 -17.10 11.59
CA MET A 125 11.07 -17.28 11.89
C MET A 125 11.60 -16.27 12.92
N LEU A 126 11.13 -15.02 12.88
CA LEU A 126 11.68 -13.93 13.70
C LEU A 126 11.01 -13.75 15.06
N VAL A 127 9.75 -14.17 15.21
CA VAL A 127 9.00 -14.04 16.49
C VAL A 127 9.70 -14.74 17.68
N PRO A 128 10.26 -15.96 17.54
CA PRO A 128 10.99 -16.60 18.64
C PRO A 128 12.18 -15.76 19.11
N LEU A 129 12.97 -15.21 18.17
CA LEU A 129 14.15 -14.39 18.45
C LEU A 129 13.81 -13.07 19.18
N GLN A 130 12.59 -12.57 19.02
CA GLN A 130 12.11 -11.39 19.74
C GLN A 130 11.92 -11.67 21.23
N ARG A 131 11.52 -12.90 21.62
CA ARG A 131 11.23 -13.27 23.02
C ARG A 131 12.48 -13.58 23.83
N GLU A 132 13.59 -13.86 23.16
CA GLU A 132 14.88 -14.23 23.79
C GLU A 132 15.74 -13.02 24.16
N ARG A 133 15.31 -11.80 23.81
CA ARG A 133 15.96 -10.52 24.16
C ARG A 133 15.17 -9.76 25.21
#